data_AF-A0AAW6TRQ9-F1
#
_entry.id   AF-A0AAW6TRQ9-F1
#
_cell.length_a   1.000
_cell.length_b   1.000
_cell.length_c   1.000
_cell.angle_alpha   90.00
_cell.angle_beta   90.00
_cell.angle_gamma   90.00
#
_symmetry.space_group_name_H-M   'P 1'
#
loop_
_entity.id
_entity.type
_entity.pdbx_description
1 polymer ?
#
loop_
_entity_poly.entity_id
_entity_poly.type
_entity_poly.pdbx_seq_one_letter_code
_entity_poly.pdbx_strand_id
1 'polypeptide(L)'
;MTKLKPTLLLSLVFLFITSSTFAQEKTNRKKKNKKEIAAAKLDSIKAKKTATVSINDKIKSSKKIEGLFTMYQDTVTGNMQLYIKKNQLNKEFIYQSYSMNGPTALFLNQSMHRATSIFNIKKANDKIEFGLVNTAFYYDKKNAVSKTAGTDISEAIFLAEKIVAQDSTGFLIVADGLFLSEKLDPVKPTMPPGIPRGAIFNLGNFNSAKSKYHSIRSFPNNTDVVVDLAYDNPAPLNGGGDDITDARYIRVRMQHTFLEIPENNFKSRQDDPRIGYFGQTINDQTSIKPTPYKDIINRWYLKKKILRQLSANL
;
A
#
# COMPACT_ATOMS: atom_id res chain seq x y z
N MET A 1 -35.00 -5.01 -76.10
CA MET A 1 -35.64 -5.40 -74.82
C MET A 1 -34.63 -5.12 -73.71
N THR A 2 -34.47 -3.84 -73.32
CA THR A 2 -35.01 -3.23 -72.06
C THR A 2 -34.28 -3.78 -70.83
N LYS A 3 -33.06 -3.32 -70.47
CA LYS A 3 -32.70 -2.10 -69.69
C LYS A 3 -33.64 -1.77 -68.51
N LEU A 4 -33.13 -1.82 -67.26
CA LEU A 4 -33.02 -0.67 -66.33
C LEU A 4 -32.49 -1.11 -64.93
N LYS A 5 -31.41 -0.47 -64.46
CA LYS A 5 -31.22 -0.01 -63.06
C LYS A 5 -31.61 1.50 -63.08
N PRO A 6 -32.08 2.20 -62.00
CA PRO A 6 -31.32 2.39 -60.74
C PRO A 6 -32.13 2.81 -59.45
N THR A 7 -31.37 3.09 -58.37
CA THR A 7 -31.57 4.14 -57.32
C THR A 7 -32.68 4.10 -56.24
N LEU A 8 -32.21 4.16 -54.98
CA LEU A 8 -32.50 5.18 -53.95
C LEU A 8 -33.93 5.28 -53.36
N LEU A 9 -34.12 4.91 -52.08
CA LEU A 9 -34.81 5.79 -51.13
C LEU A 9 -34.42 5.50 -49.68
N LEU A 10 -34.05 6.59 -49.01
CA LEU A 10 -33.76 6.79 -47.60
C LEU A 10 -35.08 7.21 -46.90
N SER A 11 -35.18 6.94 -45.59
CA SER A 11 -36.08 7.59 -44.60
C SER A 11 -37.52 7.06 -44.39
N LEU A 12 -38.00 7.27 -43.15
CA LEU A 12 -39.19 6.73 -42.44
C LEU A 12 -39.00 5.29 -41.91
N VAL A 13 -38.94 4.99 -40.61
CA VAL A 13 -39.67 5.55 -39.46
C VAL A 13 -38.79 5.50 -38.20
N PHE A 14 -38.37 6.67 -37.74
CA PHE A 14 -38.08 6.94 -36.33
C PHE A 14 -39.44 7.09 -35.63
N LEU A 15 -39.81 6.18 -34.73
CA LEU A 15 -40.62 6.43 -33.52
C LEU A 15 -40.96 5.07 -32.89
N PHE A 16 -40.28 4.70 -31.82
CA PHE A 16 -40.88 4.04 -30.65
C PHE A 16 -39.87 4.13 -29.49
N ILE A 17 -39.85 5.31 -28.88
CA ILE A 17 -39.40 5.50 -27.51
C ILE A 17 -40.58 5.10 -26.62
N THR A 18 -40.46 4.04 -25.85
CA THR A 18 -41.16 3.92 -24.57
C THR A 18 -40.23 3.29 -23.54
N SER A 19 -39.84 4.14 -22.60
CA SER A 19 -39.10 3.89 -21.37
C SER A 19 -39.79 2.87 -20.46
N SER A 20 -39.05 1.84 -20.05
CA SER A 20 -39.42 0.97 -18.92
C SER A 20 -39.01 1.64 -17.61
N THR A 21 -39.92 2.41 -17.03
CA THR A 21 -39.85 2.85 -15.63
C THR A 21 -40.20 1.68 -14.72
N PHE A 22 -39.25 1.20 -13.90
CA PHE A 22 -39.56 0.34 -12.75
C PHE A 22 -40.05 1.21 -11.59
N ALA A 23 -41.35 1.15 -11.30
CA ALA A 23 -41.98 1.74 -10.13
C ALA A 23 -42.31 0.64 -9.10
N GLN A 24 -42.02 0.93 -7.83
CA GLN A 24 -42.24 0.08 -6.65
C GLN A 24 -43.73 -0.27 -6.46
N GLU A 25 -44.05 -1.56 -6.35
CA GLU A 25 -45.35 -2.03 -5.89
C GLU A 25 -45.35 -2.19 -4.36
N LYS A 26 -46.03 -1.27 -3.66
CA LYS A 26 -46.37 -1.40 -2.23
C LYS A 26 -47.72 -2.13 -2.12
N THR A 27 -47.70 -3.36 -1.64
CA THR A 27 -48.93 -4.09 -1.28
C THR A 27 -49.44 -3.65 0.10
N ASN A 28 -50.59 -2.99 0.08
CA ASN A 28 -51.42 -2.68 1.25
C ASN A 28 -52.04 -3.95 1.82
N ARG A 29 -51.68 -4.33 3.06
CA ARG A 29 -52.47 -5.29 3.86
C ARG A 29 -53.09 -4.57 5.05
N LYS A 30 -54.43 -4.53 5.05
CA LYS A 30 -55.34 -3.81 5.95
C LYS A 30 -55.06 -4.07 7.44
N LYS A 31 -55.05 -2.97 8.20
CA LYS A 31 -55.28 -2.88 9.65
C LYS A 31 -56.60 -3.54 10.06
N LYS A 32 -56.59 -4.27 11.18
CA LYS A 32 -57.74 -4.45 12.07
C LYS A 32 -57.30 -4.17 13.51
N ASN A 33 -58.09 -3.33 14.19
CA ASN A 33 -57.85 -2.74 15.50
C ASN A 33 -57.77 -3.76 16.64
N LYS A 34 -56.92 -3.49 17.64
CA LYS A 34 -57.36 -3.27 19.03
C LYS A 34 -56.31 -2.49 19.81
N LYS A 35 -56.76 -1.37 20.37
CA LYS A 35 -56.06 -0.52 21.34
C LYS A 35 -56.50 -0.98 22.73
N GLU A 36 -55.62 -0.75 23.71
CA GLU A 36 -55.78 -0.87 25.17
C GLU A 36 -55.59 -2.27 25.77
N ILE A 37 -54.46 -2.44 26.48
CA ILE A 37 -54.42 -2.52 27.95
C ILE A 37 -53.01 -2.07 28.44
N ALA A 38 -53.05 -1.12 29.37
CA ALA A 38 -52.11 -0.82 30.46
C ALA A 38 -50.61 -0.57 30.19
N ALA A 39 -50.23 0.68 30.47
CA ALA A 39 -48.89 1.07 30.89
C ALA A 39 -48.49 0.35 32.19
N ALA A 40 -47.34 -0.33 32.17
CA ALA A 40 -46.41 -0.48 33.31
C ALA A 40 -45.22 -1.37 32.90
N LYS A 41 -44.07 -0.72 32.63
CA LYS A 41 -42.68 -1.16 32.87
C LYS A 41 -41.74 -0.46 31.89
N LEU A 42 -41.47 0.80 32.23
CA LEU A 42 -40.12 1.33 32.11
C LEU A 42 -39.25 0.48 33.04
N ASP A 43 -38.45 -0.42 32.48
CA ASP A 43 -37.26 -0.94 33.16
C ASP A 43 -36.22 -1.41 32.12
N SER A 44 -35.22 -0.56 31.96
CA SER A 44 -33.85 -0.90 31.56
C SER A 44 -33.66 -1.83 30.35
N ILE A 45 -33.76 -1.29 29.13
CA ILE A 45 -32.84 -1.75 28.08
C ILE A 45 -31.48 -1.16 28.43
N LYS A 46 -30.75 -1.88 29.29
CA LYS A 46 -29.32 -1.68 29.47
C LYS A 46 -28.71 -1.91 28.09
N ALA A 47 -28.36 -0.81 27.41
CA ALA A 47 -27.58 -0.87 26.19
C ALA A 47 -26.34 -1.72 26.52
N LYS A 48 -26.34 -2.96 26.03
CA LYS A 48 -25.16 -3.83 26.07
C LYS A 48 -24.17 -3.15 25.15
N LYS A 49 -23.34 -2.25 25.71
CA LYS A 49 -22.12 -1.76 25.07
C LYS A 49 -21.46 -2.99 24.50
N THR A 50 -21.42 -3.12 23.18
CA THR A 50 -20.57 -4.08 22.49
C THR A 50 -19.20 -3.89 23.12
N ALA A 51 -18.75 -4.88 23.89
CA ALA A 51 -17.46 -4.80 24.57
C ALA A 51 -16.42 -4.58 23.48
N THR A 52 -15.91 -3.35 23.42
CA THR A 52 -14.81 -2.99 22.55
C THR A 52 -13.65 -3.80 23.09
N VAL A 53 -13.25 -4.84 22.35
CA VAL A 53 -12.14 -5.71 22.76
C VAL A 53 -10.94 -4.81 23.04
N SER A 54 -10.39 -4.89 24.25
CA SER A 54 -9.29 -4.01 24.63
C SER A 54 -8.02 -4.41 23.88
N ILE A 55 -7.12 -3.45 23.65
CA ILE A 55 -5.80 -3.73 23.06
C ILE A 55 -5.07 -4.75 23.93
N ASN A 56 -5.11 -4.58 25.26
CA ASN A 56 -4.48 -5.51 26.21
C ASN A 56 -4.96 -6.94 26.04
N ASP A 57 -6.24 -7.17 25.71
CA ASP A 57 -6.76 -8.51 25.43
C ASP A 57 -6.20 -9.12 24.15
N LYS A 58 -5.92 -8.30 23.13
CA LYS A 58 -5.39 -8.75 21.83
C LYS A 58 -3.90 -9.07 21.83
N ILE A 59 -3.14 -8.54 22.79
CA ILE A 59 -1.67 -8.61 22.81
C ILE A 59 -1.11 -9.42 24.00
N LYS A 60 -1.95 -10.13 24.78
CA LYS A 60 -1.51 -10.81 26.02
C LYS A 60 -0.39 -11.83 25.79
N SER A 61 -0.45 -12.55 24.68
CA SER A 61 0.53 -13.55 24.24
C SER A 61 1.64 -12.95 23.36
N SER A 62 1.69 -11.62 23.20
CA SER A 62 2.57 -10.98 22.24
C SER A 62 3.80 -10.37 22.89
N LYS A 63 4.95 -10.55 22.24
CA LYS A 63 6.15 -9.77 22.50
C LYS A 63 5.99 -8.38 21.88
N LYS A 64 6.15 -7.34 22.70
CA LYS A 64 6.16 -5.94 22.25
C LYS A 64 7.51 -5.60 21.61
N ILE A 65 7.47 -4.89 20.49
CA ILE A 65 8.62 -4.36 19.76
C ILE A 65 8.40 -2.87 19.57
N GLU A 66 9.18 -2.05 20.28
CA GLU A 66 9.07 -0.59 20.24
C GLU A 66 10.01 0.02 19.20
N GLY A 67 9.60 1.13 18.60
CA GLY A 67 10.37 1.91 17.63
C GLY A 67 9.44 2.85 16.85
N LEU A 68 9.77 3.15 15.59
CA LEU A 68 9.01 4.02 14.71
C LEU A 68 7.55 3.59 14.68
N PHE A 69 7.31 2.32 14.37
CA PHE A 69 6.02 1.68 14.62
C PHE A 69 6.12 0.70 15.78
N THR A 70 5.11 0.70 16.64
CA THR A 70 4.99 -0.29 17.72
C THR A 70 4.35 -1.55 17.16
N MET A 71 5.01 -2.68 17.32
CA MET A 71 4.56 -3.98 16.82
C MET A 71 4.41 -4.96 17.97
N TYR A 72 3.51 -5.93 17.80
CA TYR A 72 3.23 -7.00 18.74
C TYR A 72 3.26 -8.32 17.99
N GLN A 73 4.26 -9.15 18.29
CA GLN A 73 4.38 -10.48 17.70
C GLN A 73 3.85 -11.53 18.67
N ASP A 74 2.80 -12.23 18.30
CA ASP A 74 2.26 -13.34 19.09
C ASP A 74 3.30 -14.48 19.19
N THR A 75 3.61 -14.92 20.40
CA THR A 75 4.67 -15.92 20.63
C THR A 75 4.23 -17.35 20.35
N VAL A 76 2.92 -17.59 20.14
CA VAL A 76 2.36 -18.92 19.88
C VAL A 76 2.16 -19.13 18.37
N THR A 77 1.58 -18.14 17.70
CA THR A 77 1.23 -18.20 16.27
C THR A 77 2.29 -17.55 15.37
N GLY A 78 3.09 -16.62 15.91
CA GLY A 78 4.03 -15.82 15.13
C GLY A 78 3.39 -14.64 14.39
N ASN A 79 2.06 -14.49 14.46
CA ASN A 79 1.31 -13.42 13.80
C ASN A 79 1.71 -12.04 14.33
N MET A 80 1.65 -11.05 13.44
CA MET A 80 2.01 -9.68 13.76
C MET A 80 0.78 -8.78 13.86
N GLN A 81 0.80 -7.92 14.87
CA GLN A 81 -0.10 -6.79 14.97
C GLN A 81 0.71 -5.49 14.99
N LEU A 82 0.14 -4.44 14.41
CA LEU A 82 0.75 -3.13 14.28
C LEU A 82 -0.13 -2.11 15.00
N TYR A 83 0.50 -1.31 15.87
CA TYR A 83 -0.16 -0.23 16.58
C TYR A 83 0.20 1.12 15.96
N ILE A 84 -0.81 1.77 15.40
CA ILE A 84 -0.71 3.07 14.74
C ILE A 84 -1.17 4.15 15.70
N LYS A 85 -0.25 5.00 16.12
CA LYS A 85 -0.56 6.17 16.96
C LYS A 85 -1.34 7.19 16.14
N LYS A 86 -2.25 7.92 16.78
CA LYS A 86 -3.02 8.99 16.11
C LYS A 86 -2.13 10.06 15.46
N ASN A 87 -0.98 10.36 16.06
CA ASN A 87 -0.02 11.32 15.51
C ASN A 87 0.80 10.78 14.32
N GLN A 88 0.64 9.51 13.92
CA GLN A 88 1.22 8.92 12.71
C GLN A 88 0.25 8.93 11.54
N LEU A 89 -1.04 9.21 11.77
CA LEU A 89 -2.01 9.35 10.70
C LEU A 89 -1.73 10.61 9.88
N ASN A 90 -1.93 10.50 8.57
CA ASN A 90 -1.66 11.54 7.57
C ASN A 90 -0.20 12.04 7.56
N LYS A 91 0.72 11.35 8.25
CA LYS A 91 2.15 11.56 8.09
C LYS A 91 2.67 10.70 6.96
N GLU A 92 3.65 11.24 6.26
CA GLU A 92 4.39 10.54 5.23
C GLU A 92 5.61 9.84 5.83
N PHE A 93 5.90 8.66 5.29
CA PHE A 93 7.04 7.82 5.67
C PHE A 93 7.72 7.32 4.39
N ILE A 94 9.01 7.04 4.49
CA ILE A 94 9.78 6.43 3.40
C ILE A 94 9.67 4.92 3.54
N TYR A 95 9.37 4.23 2.44
CA TYR A 95 9.47 2.79 2.31
C TYR A 95 10.63 2.43 1.40
N GLN A 96 11.40 1.42 1.80
CA GLN A 96 12.42 0.78 0.98
C GLN A 96 12.34 -0.73 1.10
N SER A 97 12.70 -1.44 0.02
CA SER A 97 12.84 -2.89 0.05
C SER A 97 14.18 -3.39 -0.45
N TYR A 98 14.59 -4.53 0.12
CA TYR A 98 15.79 -5.24 -0.27
C TYR A 98 15.47 -6.73 -0.42
N SER A 99 15.95 -7.39 -1.47
CA SER A 99 16.04 -8.84 -1.44
C SER A 99 17.26 -9.24 -0.63
N MET A 100 17.08 -10.16 0.30
CA MET A 100 18.16 -10.66 1.15
C MET A 100 18.61 -12.06 0.72
N ASN A 101 17.74 -12.82 0.07
CA ASN A 101 18.02 -14.13 -0.48
C ASN A 101 16.89 -14.54 -1.45
N GLY A 102 17.22 -15.11 -2.59
CA GLY A 102 16.27 -15.72 -3.51
C GLY A 102 16.93 -16.10 -4.82
N PRO A 103 16.15 -16.61 -5.79
CA PRO A 103 16.65 -16.96 -7.12
C PRO A 103 17.34 -15.80 -7.83
N THR A 104 18.58 -16.02 -8.24
CA THR A 104 19.42 -15.05 -8.94
C THR A 104 18.86 -14.71 -10.32
N ALA A 105 18.22 -15.68 -10.99
CA ALA A 105 17.50 -15.51 -12.26
C ALA A 105 16.35 -14.47 -12.19
N LEU A 106 15.88 -14.13 -10.99
CA LEU A 106 14.86 -13.11 -10.74
C LEU A 106 15.43 -11.83 -10.12
N PHE A 107 16.76 -11.68 -10.14
CA PHE A 107 17.49 -10.57 -9.52
C PHE A 107 17.25 -10.43 -8.00
N LEU A 108 16.98 -11.55 -7.32
CA LEU A 108 16.74 -11.59 -5.88
C LEU A 108 18.02 -11.85 -5.06
N ASN A 109 19.14 -11.33 -5.57
CA ASN A 109 20.44 -11.41 -4.93
C ASN A 109 20.42 -10.76 -3.55
N GLN A 110 21.34 -11.19 -2.68
CA GLN A 110 21.46 -10.61 -1.35
C GLN A 110 21.78 -9.12 -1.40
N SER A 111 21.07 -8.35 -0.58
CA SER A 111 21.19 -6.90 -0.42
C SER A 111 20.89 -6.09 -1.68
N MET A 112 20.18 -6.67 -2.66
CA MET A 112 19.72 -5.90 -3.83
C MET A 112 18.63 -4.93 -3.40
N HIS A 113 18.86 -3.64 -3.58
CA HIS A 113 17.84 -2.60 -3.38
C HIS A 113 16.78 -2.71 -4.48
N ARG A 114 15.49 -2.64 -4.12
CA ARG A 114 14.38 -2.89 -5.05
C ARG A 114 13.46 -1.68 -5.17
N ALA A 115 12.57 -1.47 -4.20
CA ALA A 115 11.61 -0.38 -4.24
C ALA A 115 12.04 0.78 -3.33
N THR A 116 11.68 2.00 -3.74
CA THR A 116 11.63 3.18 -2.86
C THR A 116 10.35 3.93 -3.15
N SER A 117 9.60 4.27 -2.11
CA SER A 117 8.39 5.08 -2.25
C SER A 117 8.12 5.89 -0.99
N ILE A 118 7.25 6.90 -1.14
CA ILE A 118 6.64 7.59 -0.02
C ILE A 118 5.25 6.98 0.18
N PHE A 119 4.89 6.68 1.42
CA PHE A 119 3.55 6.24 1.77
C PHE A 119 3.01 7.03 2.95
N ASN A 120 1.69 7.05 3.10
CA ASN A 120 1.02 7.59 4.27
C ASN A 120 0.03 6.58 4.83
N ILE A 121 -0.42 6.84 6.05
CA ILE A 121 -1.38 6.01 6.77
C ILE A 121 -2.61 6.87 7.08
N LYS A 122 -3.78 6.45 6.64
CA LYS A 122 -5.05 7.15 6.87
C LYS A 122 -6.02 6.26 7.63
N LYS A 123 -6.96 6.88 8.36
CA LYS A 123 -8.10 6.18 8.92
C LYS A 123 -9.31 6.39 8.04
N ALA A 124 -9.90 5.31 7.54
CA ALA A 124 -11.13 5.31 6.78
C ALA A 124 -12.17 4.47 7.54
N ASN A 125 -13.14 5.14 8.18
CA ASN A 125 -14.19 4.50 8.97
C ASN A 125 -13.64 3.53 10.04
N ASP A 126 -13.86 2.22 9.88
CA ASP A 126 -13.40 1.14 10.75
C ASP A 126 -12.08 0.49 10.29
N LYS A 127 -11.38 1.11 9.33
CA LYS A 127 -10.14 0.63 8.74
C LYS A 127 -8.99 1.64 8.84
N ILE A 128 -7.79 1.10 8.75
CA ILE A 128 -6.55 1.83 8.51
C ILE A 128 -6.09 1.49 7.09
N GLU A 129 -5.83 2.54 6.31
CA GLU A 129 -5.39 2.45 4.92
C GLU A 129 -3.94 2.87 4.81
N PHE A 130 -3.19 2.15 3.99
CA PHE A 130 -1.83 2.50 3.58
C PHE A 130 -1.87 2.85 2.10
N GLY A 131 -1.42 4.07 1.79
CA GLY A 131 -1.45 4.62 0.44
C GLY A 131 -0.10 5.13 0.00
N LEU A 132 0.26 4.92 -1.26
CA LEU A 132 1.43 5.57 -1.86
C LEU A 132 1.14 7.05 -2.13
N VAL A 133 2.17 7.88 -1.94
CA VAL A 133 2.13 9.32 -2.25
C VAL A 133 2.76 9.54 -3.61
N ASN A 134 2.03 10.25 -4.49
CA ASN A 134 2.58 10.69 -5.77
C ASN A 134 3.60 11.81 -5.56
N THR A 135 4.84 11.57 -5.97
CA THR A 135 5.95 12.54 -5.90
C THR A 135 6.35 13.10 -7.27
N ALA A 136 5.62 12.74 -8.32
CA ALA A 136 5.94 13.11 -9.70
C ALA A 136 5.51 14.55 -10.05
N PHE A 137 4.61 15.14 -9.28
CA PHE A 137 4.06 16.48 -9.56
C PHE A 137 4.47 17.51 -8.51
N TYR A 138 4.87 18.68 -8.99
CA TYR A 138 5.15 19.85 -8.20
C TYR A 138 4.12 20.95 -8.48
N TYR A 139 3.74 21.66 -7.42
CA TYR A 139 2.90 22.86 -7.50
C TYR A 139 3.57 24.00 -6.72
N ASP A 140 3.78 25.17 -7.35
CA ASP A 140 4.21 26.36 -6.64
C ASP A 140 3.05 26.88 -5.76
N LYS A 141 3.24 26.84 -4.43
CA LYS A 141 2.25 27.31 -3.44
C LYS A 141 1.85 28.78 -3.59
N LYS A 142 2.64 29.59 -4.29
CA LYS A 142 2.33 31.00 -4.57
C LYS A 142 1.40 31.17 -5.79
N ASN A 143 1.27 30.13 -6.61
CA ASN A 143 0.42 30.14 -7.80
C ASN A 143 -0.99 29.68 -7.45
N ALA A 144 -2.03 30.36 -7.96
CA ALA A 144 -3.42 30.00 -7.72
C ALA A 144 -3.78 28.56 -8.13
N VAL A 145 -3.11 28.02 -9.16
CA VAL A 145 -3.28 26.63 -9.62
C VAL A 145 -2.92 25.61 -8.53
N SER A 146 -2.07 25.95 -7.55
CA SER A 146 -1.73 25.01 -6.47
C SER A 146 -2.91 24.60 -5.60
N LYS A 147 -4.05 25.31 -5.67
CA LYS A 147 -5.29 24.91 -5.00
C LYS A 147 -5.87 23.60 -5.54
N THR A 148 -5.50 23.21 -6.77
CA THR A 148 -5.89 21.93 -7.36
C THR A 148 -4.86 20.84 -7.10
N ALA A 149 -3.83 21.07 -6.27
CA ALA A 149 -2.85 20.04 -5.96
C ALA A 149 -3.54 18.79 -5.39
N GLY A 150 -3.27 17.63 -5.99
CA GLY A 150 -3.95 16.37 -5.66
C GLY A 150 -5.25 16.13 -6.42
N THR A 151 -5.78 17.12 -7.14
CA THR A 151 -6.83 16.90 -8.14
C THR A 151 -6.25 16.12 -9.31
N ASP A 152 -7.02 15.21 -9.90
CA ASP A 152 -6.59 14.32 -10.99
C ASP A 152 -5.42 13.38 -10.65
N ILE A 153 -5.15 13.16 -9.36
CA ILE A 153 -4.25 12.12 -8.87
C ILE A 153 -5.08 11.05 -8.20
N SER A 154 -5.14 9.85 -8.79
CA SER A 154 -5.79 8.72 -8.14
C SER A 154 -5.00 8.28 -6.91
N GLU A 155 -5.70 8.03 -5.79
CA GLU A 155 -5.09 7.44 -4.62
C GLU A 155 -4.67 5.99 -4.90
N ALA A 156 -3.48 5.62 -4.43
CA ALA A 156 -2.93 4.27 -4.57
C ALA A 156 -2.94 3.56 -3.21
N ILE A 157 -4.15 3.18 -2.76
CA ILE A 157 -4.34 2.43 -1.51
C ILE A 157 -3.99 0.95 -1.76
N PHE A 158 -2.83 0.53 -1.28
CA PHE A 158 -2.37 -0.86 -1.48
C PHE A 158 -2.77 -1.79 -0.34
N LEU A 159 -3.20 -1.25 0.80
CA LEU A 159 -3.69 -2.03 1.95
C LEU A 159 -4.80 -1.27 2.69
N ALA A 160 -5.85 -1.97 3.07
CA ALA A 160 -6.88 -1.48 3.99
C ALA A 160 -7.21 -2.57 5.02
N GLU A 161 -6.79 -2.38 6.27
CA GLU A 161 -6.94 -3.35 7.34
C GLU A 161 -7.96 -2.88 8.38
N LYS A 162 -8.78 -3.82 8.87
CA LYS A 162 -9.78 -3.51 9.89
C LYS A 162 -9.14 -3.25 11.25
N ILE A 163 -9.64 -2.25 11.95
CA ILE A 163 -9.24 -1.96 13.34
C ILE A 163 -9.77 -3.08 14.24
N VAL A 164 -8.86 -3.82 14.89
CA VAL A 164 -9.22 -4.94 15.78
C VAL A 164 -9.37 -4.53 17.25
N ALA A 165 -8.74 -3.42 17.64
CA ALA A 165 -8.87 -2.75 18.93
C ALA A 165 -8.39 -1.30 18.81
N GLN A 166 -8.84 -0.42 19.71
CA GLN A 166 -8.41 0.99 19.74
C GLN A 166 -8.47 1.53 21.17
N ASP A 167 -7.72 2.60 21.42
CA ASP A 167 -7.73 3.35 22.69
C ASP A 167 -7.71 4.86 22.44
N SER A 168 -7.41 5.65 23.48
CA SER A 168 -7.32 7.11 23.35
C SER A 168 -6.15 7.56 22.50
N THR A 169 -5.10 6.74 22.34
CA THR A 169 -3.83 7.11 21.71
C THR A 169 -3.65 6.58 20.29
N GLY A 170 -4.37 5.52 19.88
CA GLY A 170 -4.14 4.88 18.59
C GLY A 170 -5.06 3.69 18.28
N PHE A 171 -4.65 2.95 17.25
CA PHE A 171 -5.40 1.85 16.63
C PHE A 171 -4.51 0.63 16.47
N LEU A 172 -5.06 -0.56 16.71
CA LEU A 172 -4.40 -1.83 16.51
C LEU A 172 -4.99 -2.53 15.29
N ILE A 173 -4.12 -3.00 14.39
CA ILE A 173 -4.48 -3.78 13.20
C ILE A 173 -3.66 -5.07 13.13
N VAL A 174 -4.16 -6.07 12.41
CA VAL A 174 -3.35 -7.23 12.01
C VAL A 174 -2.42 -6.79 10.87
N ALA A 175 -1.16 -7.23 10.91
CA ALA A 175 -0.12 -6.77 9.99
C ALA A 175 0.42 -7.87 9.06
N ASP A 176 -0.04 -9.11 9.20
CA ASP A 176 0.39 -10.21 8.32
C ASP A 176 0.02 -9.95 6.85
N GLY A 177 -1.16 -9.35 6.62
CA GLY A 177 -1.58 -8.94 5.29
C GLY A 177 -0.73 -7.81 4.68
N LEU A 178 0.10 -7.12 5.47
CA LEU A 178 1.06 -6.12 5.03
C LEU A 178 2.41 -6.79 4.70
N PHE A 179 2.95 -7.57 5.64
CA PHE A 179 4.32 -8.09 5.59
C PHE A 179 4.46 -9.47 4.95
N LEU A 180 3.51 -10.37 5.18
CA LEU A 180 3.48 -11.71 4.59
C LEU A 180 2.62 -11.68 3.32
N SER A 181 2.94 -10.75 2.43
CA SER A 181 2.22 -10.50 1.19
C SER A 181 3.13 -9.89 0.13
N GLU A 182 2.61 -9.77 -1.10
CA GLU A 182 3.29 -9.08 -2.21
C GLU A 182 2.80 -7.64 -2.40
N LYS A 183 2.09 -7.05 -1.41
CA LYS A 183 1.46 -5.72 -1.56
C LYS A 183 2.45 -4.55 -1.49
N LEU A 184 3.50 -4.68 -0.69
CA LEU A 184 4.53 -3.64 -0.50
C LEU A 184 5.54 -3.61 -1.65
N ASP A 185 6.06 -4.78 -2.03
CA ASP A 185 6.95 -4.97 -3.17
C ASP A 185 6.65 -6.35 -3.79
N PRO A 186 6.18 -6.41 -5.06
CA PRO A 186 5.97 -7.67 -5.73
C PRO A 186 7.30 -8.38 -5.98
N VAL A 187 7.42 -9.63 -5.53
CA VAL A 187 8.65 -10.41 -5.72
C VAL A 187 8.74 -10.92 -7.16
N LYS A 188 7.60 -11.36 -7.71
CA LYS A 188 7.52 -11.90 -9.06
C LYS A 188 7.57 -10.78 -10.11
N PRO A 189 8.44 -10.89 -11.14
CA PRO A 189 8.41 -9.97 -12.26
C PRO A 189 7.12 -10.15 -13.07
N THR A 190 6.62 -9.07 -13.66
CA THR A 190 5.56 -9.14 -14.65
C THR A 190 6.11 -9.76 -15.92
N MET A 191 5.65 -10.97 -16.26
CA MET A 191 6.09 -11.63 -17.48
C MET A 191 5.44 -10.96 -18.71
N PRO A 192 6.22 -10.59 -19.74
CA PRO A 192 5.67 -10.14 -21.00
C PRO A 192 4.72 -11.16 -21.63
N PRO A 193 3.64 -10.72 -22.28
CA PRO A 193 2.76 -11.62 -23.02
C PRO A 193 3.53 -12.30 -24.16
N GLY A 194 3.18 -13.55 -24.47
CA GLY A 194 3.75 -14.31 -25.59
C GLY A 194 5.01 -15.12 -25.26
N ILE A 195 5.56 -15.03 -24.05
CA ILE A 195 6.68 -15.88 -23.63
C ILE A 195 6.19 -17.34 -23.49
N PRO A 196 6.83 -18.32 -24.16
CA PRO A 196 6.47 -19.72 -24.02
C PRO A 196 6.57 -20.19 -22.57
N ARG A 197 5.61 -21.02 -22.15
CA ARG A 197 5.65 -21.65 -20.82
C ARG A 197 6.93 -22.47 -20.68
N GLY A 198 7.68 -22.26 -19.60
CA GLY A 198 8.96 -22.92 -19.35
C GLY A 198 10.19 -22.22 -19.93
N ALA A 199 10.04 -21.20 -20.78
CA ALA A 199 11.18 -20.44 -21.30
C ALA A 199 11.92 -19.64 -20.20
N ILE A 200 11.19 -19.23 -19.17
CA ILE A 200 11.73 -18.48 -18.03
C ILE A 200 11.32 -19.19 -16.73
N PHE A 201 12.25 -19.23 -15.79
CA PHE A 201 12.00 -19.71 -14.44
C PHE A 201 10.93 -18.85 -13.73
N ASN A 202 10.01 -19.48 -13.00
CA ASN A 202 8.94 -18.80 -12.29
C ASN A 202 8.66 -19.47 -10.94
N LEU A 203 8.45 -18.65 -9.91
CA LEU A 203 8.17 -19.05 -8.53
C LEU A 203 6.81 -19.75 -8.36
N GLY A 204 5.84 -19.49 -9.24
CA GLY A 204 4.47 -19.98 -9.09
C GLY A 204 3.62 -19.11 -8.16
N ASN A 205 2.85 -19.75 -7.29
CA ASN A 205 1.86 -19.09 -6.45
C ASN A 205 2.41 -18.78 -5.07
N PHE A 206 2.14 -17.59 -4.55
CA PHE A 206 2.48 -17.21 -3.19
C PHE A 206 1.74 -18.11 -2.18
N ASN A 207 2.45 -18.60 -1.18
CA ASN A 207 1.92 -19.42 -0.10
C ASN A 207 2.13 -18.72 1.25
N SER A 208 1.07 -18.11 1.77
CA SER A 208 1.10 -17.41 3.07
C SER A 208 1.37 -18.37 4.24
N ALA A 209 0.87 -19.60 4.20
CA ALA A 209 1.01 -20.57 5.30
C ALA A 209 2.46 -21.06 5.49
N LYS A 210 3.27 -21.07 4.42
CA LYS A 210 4.72 -21.39 4.48
C LYS A 210 5.60 -20.16 4.69
N SER A 211 5.00 -18.97 4.65
CA SER A 211 5.68 -17.68 4.83
C SER A 211 5.77 -17.32 6.30
N LYS A 212 6.80 -16.58 6.70
CA LYS A 212 7.04 -16.24 8.11
C LYS A 212 7.89 -14.99 8.29
N TYR A 213 7.82 -14.40 9.47
CA TYR A 213 8.79 -13.41 9.91
C TYR A 213 10.13 -14.09 10.20
N HIS A 214 11.21 -13.50 9.69
CA HIS A 214 12.58 -13.94 9.95
C HIS A 214 13.21 -13.15 11.10
N SER A 215 13.16 -11.82 11.02
CA SER A 215 13.65 -10.94 12.09
C SER A 215 13.01 -9.56 11.99
N ILE A 216 12.95 -8.85 13.12
CA ILE A 216 12.38 -7.51 13.20
C ILE A 216 13.31 -6.66 14.05
N ARG A 217 13.68 -5.49 13.52
CA ARG A 217 14.47 -4.48 14.24
C ARG A 217 13.73 -3.17 14.15
N SER A 218 13.45 -2.55 15.28
CA SER A 218 12.74 -1.29 15.32
C SER A 218 13.50 -0.32 16.20
N PHE A 219 13.70 0.89 15.70
CA PHE A 219 14.39 2.00 16.33
C PHE A 219 13.48 3.23 16.25
N PRO A 220 13.75 4.33 16.97
CA PRO A 220 12.86 5.49 16.99
C PRO A 220 12.47 6.02 15.60
N ASN A 221 13.40 6.02 14.65
CA ASN A 221 13.21 6.68 13.35
C ASN A 221 13.14 5.70 12.17
N ASN A 222 13.32 4.40 12.40
CA ASN A 222 13.23 3.38 11.35
C ASN A 222 12.80 2.01 11.90
N THR A 223 12.15 1.22 11.06
CA THR A 223 11.71 -0.14 11.36
C THR A 223 12.06 -1.04 10.17
N ASP A 224 12.81 -2.10 10.43
CA ASP A 224 13.12 -3.18 9.48
C ASP A 224 12.31 -4.43 9.84
N VAL A 225 11.57 -4.95 8.87
CA VAL A 225 10.85 -6.23 8.96
C VAL A 225 11.39 -7.15 7.88
N VAL A 226 12.07 -8.22 8.29
CA VAL A 226 12.58 -9.25 7.38
C VAL A 226 11.62 -10.43 7.38
N VAL A 227 11.16 -10.81 6.20
CA VAL A 227 10.21 -11.90 5.98
C VAL A 227 10.76 -12.94 5.02
N ASP A 228 10.40 -14.19 5.25
CA ASP A 228 10.60 -15.30 4.33
C ASP A 228 9.26 -15.56 3.63
N LEU A 229 9.16 -15.19 2.35
CA LEU A 229 7.98 -15.39 1.50
C LEU A 229 8.13 -16.70 0.72
N ALA A 230 7.15 -17.59 0.83
CA ALA A 230 7.17 -18.90 0.20
C ALA A 230 6.30 -18.93 -1.06
N TYR A 231 6.72 -19.71 -2.04
CA TYR A 231 6.05 -19.89 -3.32
C TYR A 231 6.04 -21.37 -3.70
N ASP A 232 4.88 -21.82 -4.18
CA ASP A 232 4.66 -23.19 -4.62
C ASP A 232 4.36 -23.24 -6.13
N ASN A 233 5.08 -24.11 -6.81
CA ASN A 233 4.93 -24.41 -8.24
C ASN A 233 4.97 -25.93 -8.46
N PRO A 234 3.89 -26.68 -8.16
CA PRO A 234 3.95 -28.15 -8.06
C PRO A 234 4.34 -28.87 -9.36
N ALA A 235 4.18 -28.23 -10.52
CA ALA A 235 4.54 -28.77 -11.83
C ALA A 235 5.37 -27.73 -12.63
N PRO A 236 6.63 -27.48 -12.24
CA PRO A 236 7.45 -26.46 -12.87
C PRO A 236 7.92 -26.96 -14.24
N LEU A 237 7.74 -26.14 -15.28
CA LEU A 237 8.22 -26.43 -16.64
C LEU A 237 9.67 -25.98 -16.87
N ASN A 238 10.24 -25.25 -15.91
CA ASN A 238 11.61 -24.80 -15.90
C ASN A 238 12.19 -25.09 -14.51
N GLY A 239 13.25 -25.89 -14.44
CA GLY A 239 13.89 -26.30 -13.19
C GLY A 239 14.70 -25.20 -12.50
N GLY A 240 14.92 -24.06 -13.15
CA GLY A 240 15.83 -23.02 -12.68
C GLY A 240 17.30 -23.35 -12.98
N GLY A 241 18.19 -22.56 -12.38
CA GLY A 241 19.64 -22.78 -12.46
C GLY A 241 20.19 -23.52 -11.24
N ASP A 242 21.51 -23.55 -11.13
CA ASP A 242 22.25 -24.23 -10.04
C ASP A 242 21.92 -23.68 -8.63
N ASP A 243 21.36 -22.47 -8.55
CA ASP A 243 20.89 -21.84 -7.33
C ASP A 243 19.53 -22.38 -6.83
N ILE A 244 18.85 -23.21 -7.63
CA ILE A 244 17.53 -23.78 -7.31
C ILE A 244 17.66 -25.23 -6.86
N THR A 245 17.39 -25.50 -5.59
CA THR A 245 17.38 -26.88 -5.04
C THR A 245 16.16 -27.68 -5.50
N ASP A 246 14.97 -27.08 -5.49
CA ASP A 246 13.73 -27.69 -5.98
C ASP A 246 12.80 -26.59 -6.52
N ALA A 247 12.58 -26.57 -7.83
CA ALA A 247 11.77 -25.56 -8.50
C ALA A 247 10.30 -25.54 -8.03
N ARG A 248 9.84 -26.56 -7.31
CA ARG A 248 8.48 -26.63 -6.78
C ARG A 248 8.27 -25.77 -5.55
N TYR A 249 9.31 -25.54 -4.75
CA TYR A 249 9.19 -24.95 -3.43
C TYR A 249 10.29 -23.92 -3.21
N ILE A 250 9.96 -22.66 -3.45
CA ILE A 250 10.93 -21.57 -3.36
C ILE A 250 10.59 -20.67 -2.18
N ARG A 251 11.62 -20.23 -1.47
CA ARG A 251 11.51 -19.20 -0.44
C ARG A 251 12.39 -18.02 -0.82
N VAL A 252 11.82 -16.82 -0.76
CA VAL A 252 12.50 -15.56 -1.00
C VAL A 252 12.50 -14.78 0.30
N ARG A 253 13.68 -14.31 0.73
CA ARG A 253 13.80 -13.42 1.88
C ARG A 253 13.80 -11.98 1.43
N MET A 254 12.86 -11.20 1.96
CA MET A 254 12.69 -9.79 1.70
C MET A 254 12.89 -9.00 3.00
N GLN A 255 13.49 -7.82 2.91
CA GLN A 255 13.49 -6.83 3.97
C GLN A 255 12.62 -5.65 3.54
N HIS A 256 11.66 -5.30 4.38
CA HIS A 256 10.87 -4.07 4.30
C HIS A 256 11.39 -3.09 5.34
N THR A 257 11.84 -1.92 4.90
CA THR A 257 12.34 -0.86 5.78
C THR A 257 11.41 0.34 5.68
N PHE A 258 10.91 0.80 6.82
CA PHE A 258 10.21 2.08 6.95
C PHE A 258 11.10 3.09 7.66
N LEU A 259 11.10 4.33 7.19
CA LEU A 259 11.81 5.43 7.81
C LEU A 259 10.90 6.63 8.02
N GLU A 260 11.12 7.36 9.10
CA GLU A 260 10.58 8.70 9.27
C GLU A 260 11.23 9.65 8.25
N ILE A 261 10.45 10.59 7.69
CA ILE A 261 11.01 11.62 6.82
C ILE A 261 11.99 12.48 7.64
N PRO A 262 13.27 12.58 7.22
CA PRO A 262 14.24 13.34 7.99
C PRO A 262 13.92 14.84 7.99
N GLU A 263 13.83 15.44 9.17
CA GLU A 263 13.80 16.89 9.32
C GLU A 263 15.22 17.45 9.15
N ASN A 264 15.48 18.11 8.02
CA ASN A 264 16.78 18.70 7.71
C ASN A 264 16.65 19.93 6.80
N ASN A 265 17.79 20.55 6.49
CA ASN A 265 17.87 21.68 5.56
C ASN A 265 18.37 21.25 4.17
N PHE A 266 18.08 20.02 3.74
CA PHE A 266 18.46 19.52 2.43
C PHE A 266 17.92 20.44 1.33
N LYS A 267 18.82 20.82 0.41
CA LYS A 267 18.46 21.59 -0.77
C LYS A 267 18.63 20.71 -1.99
N SER A 268 17.51 20.42 -2.62
CA SER A 268 17.50 19.78 -3.94
C SER A 268 18.28 20.63 -4.95
N ARG A 269 18.87 19.97 -5.95
CA ARG A 269 19.57 20.62 -7.06
C ARG A 269 18.89 20.19 -8.35
N GLN A 270 18.58 21.17 -9.19
CA GLN A 270 18.03 20.93 -10.52
C GLN A 270 19.01 20.12 -11.37
N ASP A 271 18.46 19.27 -12.21
CA ASP A 271 19.23 18.59 -13.24
C ASP A 271 19.82 19.57 -14.26
N ASP A 272 20.96 19.21 -14.83
CA ASP A 272 21.58 19.90 -15.95
C ASP A 272 21.70 18.92 -17.11
N PRO A 273 20.90 19.07 -18.19
CA PRO A 273 20.82 18.08 -19.26
C PRO A 273 22.12 17.90 -20.05
N ARG A 274 23.12 18.76 -19.83
CA ARG A 274 24.46 18.65 -20.44
C ARG A 274 25.35 17.63 -19.73
N ILE A 275 24.97 17.19 -18.52
CA ILE A 275 25.76 16.30 -17.67
C ILE A 275 24.88 15.14 -17.21
N GLY A 276 25.41 13.92 -17.26
CA GLY A 276 24.71 12.75 -16.73
C GLY A 276 24.71 12.71 -15.20
N TYR A 277 23.53 12.76 -14.59
CA TYR A 277 23.31 12.44 -13.18
C TYR A 277 22.23 11.37 -13.03
N PHE A 278 22.27 10.61 -11.94
CA PHE A 278 21.07 9.92 -11.48
C PHE A 278 20.10 10.97 -10.94
N GLY A 279 18.87 10.98 -11.40
CA GLY A 279 17.89 11.99 -11.03
C GLY A 279 16.49 11.43 -10.82
N GLN A 280 15.56 12.34 -10.57
CA GLN A 280 14.14 12.11 -10.49
C GLN A 280 13.44 13.11 -11.41
N THR A 281 12.51 12.60 -12.21
CA THR A 281 11.71 13.43 -13.09
C THR A 281 10.51 13.98 -12.34
N ILE A 282 10.29 15.29 -12.43
CA ILE A 282 9.21 15.99 -11.74
C ILE A 282 8.57 16.97 -12.72
N ASN A 283 7.24 16.94 -12.80
CA ASN A 283 6.50 17.87 -13.64
C ASN A 283 5.95 19.04 -12.80
N ASP A 284 6.28 20.27 -13.20
CA ASP A 284 5.75 21.49 -12.61
C ASP A 284 4.38 21.82 -13.20
N GLN A 285 3.32 21.43 -12.48
CA GLN A 285 1.93 21.64 -12.89
C GLN A 285 1.50 23.13 -12.83
N THR A 286 2.39 24.02 -12.38
CA THR A 286 2.14 25.47 -12.35
C THR A 286 2.87 26.22 -13.46
N SER A 287 3.65 25.52 -14.28
CA SER A 287 4.38 26.10 -15.41
C SER A 287 3.53 26.11 -16.69
N ILE A 288 3.60 27.19 -17.45
CA ILE A 288 2.99 27.33 -18.78
C ILE A 288 3.93 26.92 -19.93
N LYS A 289 5.15 26.46 -19.61
CA LYS A 289 6.15 26.09 -20.62
C LYS A 289 5.75 24.78 -21.31
N PRO A 290 6.09 24.60 -22.59
CA PRO A 290 5.90 23.33 -23.29
C PRO A 290 6.64 22.14 -22.64
N THR A 291 7.75 22.42 -21.95
CA THR A 291 8.54 21.45 -21.19
C THR A 291 8.58 21.87 -19.71
N PRO A 292 7.53 21.59 -18.92
CA PRO A 292 7.44 22.02 -17.53
C PRO A 292 8.23 21.08 -16.59
N TYR A 293 9.43 20.69 -16.99
CA TYR A 293 10.27 19.79 -16.22
C TYR A 293 10.94 20.53 -15.06
N LYS A 294 10.97 19.87 -13.91
CA LYS A 294 11.59 20.35 -12.66
C LYS A 294 12.47 19.25 -12.08
N ASP A 295 13.16 18.57 -12.97
CA ASP A 295 13.95 17.38 -12.67
C ASP A 295 15.07 17.73 -11.70
N ILE A 296 15.36 16.80 -10.81
CA ILE A 296 16.33 16.98 -9.73
C ILE A 296 17.34 15.84 -9.72
N ILE A 297 18.56 16.14 -9.29
CA ILE A 297 19.59 15.10 -9.14
C ILE A 297 19.49 14.42 -7.78
N ASN A 298 19.80 13.12 -7.76
CA ASN A 298 20.00 12.35 -6.55
C ASN A 298 21.34 12.74 -5.92
N ARG A 299 21.31 13.17 -4.65
CA ARG A 299 22.52 13.52 -3.91
C ARG A 299 22.38 13.26 -2.43
N TRP A 300 23.51 12.99 -1.79
CA TRP A 300 23.56 12.76 -0.35
C TRP A 300 23.42 14.07 0.44
N TYR A 301 22.65 14.01 1.53
CA TYR A 301 22.68 15.04 2.57
C TYR A 301 23.89 14.79 3.49
N LEU A 302 24.98 15.52 3.27
CA LEU A 302 26.20 15.41 4.06
C LEU A 302 26.41 16.68 4.87
N LYS A 303 26.51 16.54 6.20
CA LYS A 303 26.90 17.61 7.12
C LYS A 303 28.22 17.23 7.78
N LYS A 304 29.24 18.08 7.65
CA LYS A 304 30.53 17.85 8.30
C LYS A 304 30.33 17.82 9.82
N LYS A 305 30.72 16.72 10.45
CA LYS A 305 30.83 16.64 11.91
C LYS A 305 32.11 17.35 12.32
N ILE A 306 32.00 18.50 12.99
CA ILE A 306 33.16 19.13 13.61
C ILE A 306 33.38 18.40 14.93
N LEU A 307 34.42 17.56 14.99
CA LEU A 307 34.90 17.00 16.25
C LEU A 307 35.59 18.15 16.99
N ARG A 308 34.99 18.64 18.09
CA ARG A 308 35.75 19.46 19.04
C ARG A 308 36.84 18.56 19.63
N GLN A 309 38.10 18.88 19.37
CA GLN A 309 39.21 18.35 20.15
C GLN A 309 38.88 18.64 21.61
N LEU A 310 38.80 17.59 22.43
CA LEU A 310 38.90 17.71 23.88
C LEU A 310 40.23 18.43 24.13
N SER A 311 40.17 19.67 24.59
CA SER A 311 41.32 20.32 25.20
C SER A 311 41.77 19.41 26.33
N ALA A 312 42.99 18.88 26.20
CA ALA A 312 43.68 18.20 27.27
C ALA A 312 43.76 19.17 28.46
N ASN A 313 43.01 18.87 29.51
CA ASN A 313 43.29 19.41 30.83
C ASN A 313 44.31 18.44 31.45
N LEU A 314 45.59 18.79 31.31
CA LEU A 314 46.63 18.46 32.29
C LEU A 314 46.48 19.41 33.47
#